data_AF-A0A6B3FPF4-F1
#
_entry.id   AF-A0A6B3FPF4-F1
#
_cell.length_a   1.000
_cell.length_b   1.000
_cell.length_c   1.000
_cell.angle_alpha   90.00
_cell.angle_beta   90.00
_cell.angle_gamma   90.00
#
_symmetry.space_group_name_H-M   'P 1'
#
loop_
_entity.id
_entity.type
_entity.pdbx_description
1 polymer ?
#
loop_
_entity_poly.entity_id
_entity_poly.type
_entity_poly.pdbx_seq_one_letter_code
_entity_poly.pdbx_strand_id
1 'polypeptide(L)'
;TRIDVRSDGSGCDTVWESAVRSPSTVPKLSTANGLLYFYEKEPNALGIDAWYLTAVDFRTGERRWRTLTGTGPAYDNNWAPITIGPDGTAYAGVFNGIVAVRDTA
;
A
#
# COMPACT_ATOMS: atom_id res chain seq x y z
N THR A 1 1.25 10.90 -2.13
CA THR A 1 0.74 12.24 -1.82
C THR A 1 -0.77 12.22 -1.80
N ARG A 2 -1.41 12.91 -0.84
CA ARG A 2 -2.84 13.22 -0.91
C ARG A 2 -3.02 14.66 -1.35
N ILE A 3 -3.91 14.83 -2.31
CA ILE A 3 -4.27 16.11 -2.88
C ILE A 3 -5.79 16.24 -2.74
N ASP A 4 -6.24 17.33 -2.15
CA ASP A 4 -7.66 17.67 -2.07
C ASP A 4 -7.98 18.75 -3.12
N VAL A 5 -9.10 18.60 -3.81
CA VAL A 5 -9.61 19.58 -4.78
C VAL A 5 -10.51 20.57 -4.04
N ARG A 6 -10.29 21.87 -4.23
CA ARG A 6 -11.12 22.91 -3.61
C ARG A 6 -12.55 22.81 -4.14
N SER A 7 -13.54 23.10 -3.29
CA SER A 7 -14.96 22.93 -3.62
C SER A 7 -15.45 23.79 -4.77
N ASP A 8 -14.79 24.92 -5.02
CA ASP A 8 -15.07 25.84 -6.14
C ASP A 8 -14.34 25.46 -7.44
N GLY A 9 -13.52 24.40 -7.42
CA GLY A 9 -12.73 23.95 -8.55
C GLY A 9 -11.56 24.87 -8.92
N SER A 10 -11.24 25.88 -8.11
CA SER A 10 -10.19 26.86 -8.40
C SER A 10 -8.77 26.29 -8.34
N GLY A 11 -8.61 25.10 -7.75
CA GLY A 11 -7.31 24.44 -7.66
C GLY A 11 -7.30 23.24 -6.71
N CYS A 12 -6.08 22.81 -6.41
CA CYS A 12 -5.77 21.65 -5.59
C CYS A 12 -4.78 22.03 -4.49
N ASP A 13 -4.94 21.43 -3.32
CA ASP A 13 -4.05 21.62 -2.18
C ASP A 13 -3.40 20.28 -1.80
N THR A 14 -2.07 20.27 -1.71
CA THR A 14 -1.35 19.13 -1.13
C THR A 14 -1.64 19.09 0.37
N VAL A 15 -2.30 18.03 0.83
CA VAL A 15 -2.63 17.85 2.25
C VAL A 15 -1.45 17.22 2.99
N TRP A 16 -0.86 16.19 2.39
CA TRP A 16 0.33 15.52 2.93
C TRP A 16 1.07 14.75 1.85
N GLU A 17 2.34 14.50 2.13
CA GLU A 17 3.20 13.59 1.40
C GLU A 17 3.74 12.51 2.34
N SER A 18 3.76 11.26 1.88
CA SER A 18 4.21 10.12 2.67
C SER A 18 5.55 9.63 2.14
N ALA A 19 6.42 9.17 3.03
CA ALA A 19 7.71 8.59 2.67
C ALA A 19 7.62 7.16 2.12
N VAL A 20 6.42 6.56 2.07
CA VAL A 20 6.22 5.20 1.55
C VAL A 20 6.53 5.14 0.04
N ARG A 21 7.42 4.23 -0.35
CA ARG A 21 7.76 3.96 -1.76
C ARG A 21 6.99 2.74 -2.28
N SER A 22 5.92 3.01 -3.03
CA SER A 22 5.12 1.98 -3.71
C SER A 22 5.43 2.02 -5.21
N PRO A 23 6.11 1.01 -5.79
CA PRO A 23 6.44 1.00 -7.22
C PRO A 23 5.22 0.82 -8.13
N SER A 24 4.10 0.33 -7.59
CA SER A 24 2.83 0.20 -8.32
C SER A 24 1.78 1.21 -7.80
N THR A 25 0.94 1.72 -8.71
CA THR A 25 -0.08 2.76 -8.43
C THR A 25 -1.48 2.16 -8.24
N VAL A 26 -1.58 1.07 -7.48
CA VAL A 26 -2.84 0.35 -7.21
C VAL A 26 -3.22 0.26 -5.72
N PRO A 27 -3.13 1.37 -4.94
CA PRO A 27 -3.46 1.34 -3.53
C PRO A 27 -4.95 1.13 -3.29
N LYS A 28 -5.31 0.72 -2.06
CA LYS A 28 -6.70 0.61 -1.62
C LYS A 28 -6.94 1.42 -0.36
N LEU A 29 -8.04 2.17 -0.32
CA LEU A 29 -8.54 2.81 0.89
C LEU A 29 -9.60 1.93 1.52
N SER A 30 -9.47 1.63 2.80
CA SER A 30 -10.57 1.13 3.62
C SER A 30 -11.22 2.30 4.35
N THR A 31 -12.48 2.58 4.01
CA THR A 31 -13.27 3.62 4.70
C THR A 31 -13.70 3.20 6.10
N ALA A 32 -13.71 1.89 6.39
CA ALA A 32 -14.09 1.36 7.69
C ALA A 32 -13.07 1.68 8.79
N ASN A 33 -11.77 1.69 8.46
CA ASN A 33 -10.69 1.94 9.43
C ASN A 33 -9.80 3.16 9.08
N GLY A 34 -10.02 3.81 7.94
CA GLY A 34 -9.27 4.99 7.53
C GLY A 34 -7.84 4.69 7.08
N LEU A 35 -7.51 3.43 6.75
CA LEU A 35 -6.19 3.04 6.29
C LEU A 35 -6.12 2.94 4.77
N LEU A 36 -5.03 3.48 4.21
CA LEU A 36 -4.57 3.28 2.85
C LEU A 36 -3.55 2.13 2.82
N TYR A 37 -3.76 1.16 1.93
CA TYR A 37 -2.88 0.02 1.74
C TYR A 37 -2.06 0.19 0.46
N PHE A 38 -0.75 0.03 0.60
CA PHE A 38 0.25 0.11 -0.46
C PHE A 38 1.06 -1.18 -0.51
N TYR A 39 1.62 -1.46 -1.68
CA TYR A 39 2.62 -2.51 -1.84
C TYR A 39 4.00 -1.85 -1.92
N GLU A 40 4.70 -1.84 -0.79
CA GLU A 40 5.94 -1.08 -0.60
C GLU A 40 7.16 -1.91 -0.99
N LYS A 41 8.12 -1.24 -1.64
CA LYS A 41 9.46 -1.76 -1.89
C LYS A 41 10.47 -0.65 -1.65
N GLU A 42 11.33 -0.82 -0.66
CA GLU A 42 12.42 0.12 -0.36
C GLU A 42 13.74 -0.33 -1.00
N PRO A 43 14.61 0.61 -1.39
CA PRO A 43 15.99 0.27 -1.76
C PRO A 43 16.69 -0.48 -0.63
N ASN A 44 17.39 -1.54 -0.98
CA ASN A 44 18.15 -2.36 -0.05
C ASN A 44 19.62 -2.39 -0.46
N ALA A 45 20.53 -2.12 0.47
CA ALA A 45 21.98 -2.04 0.19
C ALA A 45 22.59 -3.37 -0.30
N LEU A 46 21.97 -4.51 0.02
CA LEU A 46 22.37 -5.84 -0.43
C LEU A 46 21.68 -6.24 -1.75
N GLY A 47 20.88 -5.36 -2.36
CA GLY A 47 20.13 -5.65 -3.58
C GLY A 47 18.93 -6.58 -3.36
N ILE A 48 18.48 -6.77 -2.13
CA ILE A 48 17.34 -7.63 -1.82
C ILE A 48 16.03 -6.89 -2.12
N ASP A 49 15.24 -7.44 -3.04
CA ASP A 49 13.89 -6.96 -3.34
C ASP A 49 12.90 -7.41 -2.26
N ALA A 50 12.84 -6.70 -1.13
CA ALA A 50 11.87 -6.99 -0.07
C ALA A 50 10.54 -6.26 -0.30
N TRP A 51 9.45 -7.01 -0.35
CA TRP A 51 8.10 -6.51 -0.60
C TRP A 51 7.27 -6.52 0.67
N TYR A 52 6.50 -5.45 0.88
CA TYR A 52 5.69 -5.28 2.07
C TYR A 52 4.27 -4.88 1.72
N LEU A 53 3.30 -5.44 2.44
CA LEU A 53 2.00 -4.79 2.58
C LEU A 53 2.15 -3.71 3.64
N THR A 54 1.87 -2.46 3.28
CA THR A 54 2.03 -1.30 4.16
C THR A 54 0.70 -0.58 4.33
N ALA A 55 0.36 -0.24 5.57
CA ALA A 55 -0.76 0.64 5.88
C ALA A 55 -0.30 2.05 6.24
N VAL A 56 -1.01 3.04 5.72
CA VAL A 56 -0.82 4.47 5.94
C VAL A 56 -2.14 5.07 6.43
N ASP A 57 -2.09 5.95 7.42
CA ASP A 57 -3.26 6.69 7.85
C ASP A 57 -3.69 7.69 6.77
N PHE A 58 -4.95 7.61 6.32
CA PHE A 58 -5.47 8.48 5.26
C PHE A 58 -5.46 9.97 5.62
N ARG A 59 -5.62 10.31 6.90
CA ARG A 59 -5.69 11.70 7.36
C ARG A 59 -4.30 12.31 7.51
N THR A 60 -3.33 11.56 8.03
CA THR A 60 -2.00 12.10 8.35
C THR A 60 -0.92 11.77 7.33
N GLY A 61 -1.09 10.72 6.52
CA GLY A 61 -0.04 10.24 5.60
C GLY A 61 1.07 9.44 6.29
N GLU A 62 0.95 9.20 7.60
CA GLU A 62 1.95 8.45 8.37
C GLU A 62 1.80 6.95 8.19
N ARG A 63 2.93 6.24 8.03
CA ARG A 63 2.98 4.78 8.03
C ARG A 63 2.54 4.27 9.41
N ARG A 64 1.51 3.44 9.45
CA ARG A 64 1.01 2.81 10.69
C ARG A 64 1.65 1.46 10.94
N TRP A 65 1.82 0.67 9.89
CA TRP A 65 2.52 -0.61 9.94
C TRP A 65 2.96 -1.05 8.56
N ARG A 66 3.86 -2.02 8.52
CA ARG A 66 4.17 -2.80 7.33
C ARG A 66 4.48 -4.25 7.71
N THR A 67 4.18 -5.20 6.84
CA THR A 67 4.53 -6.61 7.02
C THR A 67 5.20 -7.17 5.78
N LEU A 68 6.26 -7.96 5.97
CA LEU A 68 7.01 -8.57 4.86
C LEU A 68 6.14 -9.65 4.20
N THR A 69 5.90 -9.52 2.91
CA THR A 69 5.16 -10.51 2.12
C THR A 69 6.09 -11.49 1.43
N GLY A 70 7.33 -11.08 1.16
CA GLY A 70 8.40 -11.94 0.67
C GLY A 70 9.53 -11.16 0.01
N THR A 71 10.46 -11.89 -0.59
CA THR A 71 11.65 -11.31 -1.22
C THR A 71 11.88 -11.83 -2.63
N GLY A 72 12.38 -10.98 -3.52
CA GLY A 72 12.73 -11.31 -4.90
C GLY A 72 11.61 -11.03 -5.90
N PRO A 73 11.88 -11.27 -7.20
CA PRO A 73 10.93 -10.98 -8.28
C PRO A 73 9.65 -11.80 -8.16
N ALA A 74 9.69 -12.99 -7.56
CA ALA A 74 8.51 -13.82 -7.35
C ALA A 74 7.38 -13.14 -6.54
N TYR A 75 7.71 -12.11 -5.75
CA TYR A 75 6.78 -11.34 -4.91
C TYR A 75 6.44 -9.96 -5.48
N ASP A 76 6.93 -9.61 -6.67
CA ASP A 76 6.49 -8.41 -7.37
C ASP A 76 5.02 -8.56 -7.77
N ASN A 77 4.20 -7.55 -7.47
CA ASN A 77 2.78 -7.57 -7.80
C ASN A 77 2.51 -7.29 -9.28
N ASN A 78 3.48 -6.74 -10.04
CA ASN A 78 3.34 -6.38 -11.44
C ASN A 78 1.99 -5.69 -11.75
N TRP A 79 1.69 -4.63 -10.98
CA TRP A 79 0.45 -3.84 -11.08
C TRP A 79 -0.84 -4.56 -10.70
N ALA A 80 -0.79 -5.80 -10.18
CA ALA A 80 -1.95 -6.44 -9.61
C ALA A 80 -2.43 -5.66 -8.38
N PRO A 81 -3.74 -5.36 -8.29
CA PRO A 81 -4.27 -4.55 -7.20
C PRO A 81 -4.28 -5.33 -5.88
N ILE A 82 -4.22 -4.59 -4.78
CA ILE A 82 -4.59 -5.12 -3.47
C ILE A 82 -6.12 -5.28 -3.43
N THR A 83 -6.64 -6.33 -2.81
CA THR A 83 -8.08 -6.54 -2.57
C THR A 83 -8.30 -6.89 -1.11
N ILE A 84 -9.28 -6.27 -0.46
CA ILE A 84 -9.62 -6.55 0.95
C ILE A 84 -10.91 -7.38 0.95
N GLY A 85 -10.83 -8.60 1.47
CA GLY A 85 -11.96 -9.49 1.63
C GLY A 85 -12.92 -9.02 2.73
N PRO A 86 -14.17 -9.55 2.76
CA PRO A 86 -15.14 -9.22 3.79
C PRO A 86 -14.72 -9.65 5.21
N ASP A 87 -13.79 -10.59 5.31
CA ASP A 87 -13.16 -11.05 6.56
C ASP A 87 -11.97 -10.18 7.01
N GLY A 88 -11.64 -9.12 6.25
CA GLY A 88 -10.49 -8.26 6.50
C GLY A 88 -9.17 -8.77 5.91
N THR A 89 -9.14 -9.95 5.29
CA THR A 89 -7.92 -10.48 4.67
C THR A 89 -7.54 -9.62 3.45
N ALA A 90 -6.28 -9.16 3.40
CA ALA A 90 -5.72 -8.47 2.24
C ALA A 90 -5.06 -9.47 1.30
N TYR A 91 -5.42 -9.41 0.01
CA TYR A 91 -4.88 -10.24 -1.05
C TYR A 91 -4.14 -9.39 -2.07
N ALA A 92 -3.00 -9.88 -2.55
CA ALA A 92 -2.28 -9.30 -3.68
C ALA A 92 -1.82 -10.42 -4.62
N GLY A 93 -2.10 -10.26 -5.92
CA GLY A 93 -1.47 -11.10 -6.94
C GLY A 93 0.01 -10.77 -7.04
N VAL A 94 0.84 -11.80 -7.16
CA VAL A 94 2.28 -11.70 -7.39
C VAL A 94 2.70 -12.69 -8.47
N PHE A 95 3.90 -12.57 -9.04
CA PHE A 95 4.35 -13.50 -10.09
C PHE A 95 4.26 -14.97 -9.69
N ASN A 96 4.47 -15.31 -8.41
CA ASN A 96 4.39 -16.68 -7.90
C ASN A 96 3.05 -17.03 -7.24
N GLY A 97 1.94 -16.37 -7.62
CA GLY A 97 0.60 -16.71 -7.16
C GLY A 97 -0.09 -15.57 -6.40
N ILE A 98 -0.59 -15.86 -5.20
CA ILE A 98 -1.33 -14.90 -4.38
C ILE A 98 -0.71 -14.85 -2.99
N VAL A 99 -0.41 -13.64 -2.53
CA VAL A 99 -0.12 -13.36 -1.12
C VAL A 99 -1.44 -13.06 -0.40
N ALA A 100 -1.62 -13.67 0.77
CA ALA A 100 -2.70 -13.35 1.70
C ALA A 100 -2.11 -12.87 3.04
N VAL A 101 -2.54 -11.70 3.49
CA VAL A 101 -2.17 -11.11 4.79
C VAL A 101 -3.44 -10.97 5.63
N ARG A 102 -3.42 -11.50 6.84
CA ARG A 102 -4.53 -11.48 7.79
C ARG A 102 -4.02 -11.26 9.20
N ASP A 103 -4.87 -10.69 10.05
CA ASP A 103 -4.58 -10.56 11.47
C ASP A 103 -4.45 -11.94 12.13
N THR A 104 -3.57 -12.03 13.13
CA THR A 104 -3.55 -13.18 14.04
C THR A 104 -4.72 -13.05 15.01
N ALA A 105 -5.43 -14.15 15.25
CA ALA A 105 -6.51 -14.22 16.24
C ALA A 105 -6.02 -13.92 17.67
#